data_AF-A0A838HUQ3-F1
#
_entry.id   AF-A0A838HUQ3-F1
#
_cell.length_a   1.000
_cell.length_b   1.000
_cell.length_c   1.000
_cell.angle_alpha   90.00
_cell.angle_beta   90.00
_cell.angle_gamma   90.00
#
_symmetry.space_group_name_H-M   'P 1'
#
loop_
_entity.id
_entity.type
_entity.pdbx_description
1 polymer ?
#
loop_
_entity_poly.entity_id
_entity_poly.type
_entity_poly.pdbx_seq_one_letter_code
_entity_poly.pdbx_strand_id
1 'polypeptide(L)'
;MAEDAPLLLTPSDSLDESVTAEILRVLPETGTPTVFLLGGEVALDGAVEASLAAAGVTPVRLAGVNRFATAAVIAGEGLDDPATVLLADGGDFPDAVVAGPAAGHVGGAVLLTDGDVQAPETAAYLASASPETVTAVGGAAAAAAPGADALVGATRFETAVLVAESFFADPPVVGVATGLDFADALAGGAQVGAAGGPLVLTEPDRLTGSAAAYLESVAGGLSTAYLYGGTEALSPAVADAVRDILDG
;
A
#
# COMPACT_ATOMS: atom_id res chain seq x y z
N MET A 1 5.71 10.92 9.04
CA MET A 1 4.21 10.96 9.08
C MET A 1 3.70 10.65 7.68
N ALA A 2 2.59 9.93 7.51
CA ALA A 2 1.92 9.89 6.21
C ALA A 2 1.39 11.30 5.89
N GLU A 3 1.78 11.87 4.75
CA GLU A 3 1.59 13.29 4.40
C GLU A 3 0.15 13.67 4.01
N ASP A 4 -0.86 12.86 4.38
CA ASP A 4 -2.27 13.02 4.00
C ASP A 4 -2.44 13.37 2.51
N ALA A 5 -1.76 12.62 1.66
CA ALA A 5 -1.63 12.86 0.23
C ALA A 5 -2.07 11.64 -0.59
N PRO A 6 -2.68 11.82 -1.77
CA PRO A 6 -3.03 10.70 -2.64
C PRO A 6 -1.79 10.08 -3.26
N LEU A 7 -1.84 8.77 -3.52
CA LEU A 7 -0.88 8.08 -4.37
C LEU A 7 -1.36 8.12 -5.83
N LEU A 8 -0.56 8.72 -6.70
CA LEU A 8 -0.83 8.84 -8.13
C LEU A 8 0.21 8.08 -8.94
N LEU A 9 -0.19 7.53 -10.09
CA LEU A 9 0.66 6.74 -10.98
C LEU A 9 0.78 7.43 -12.32
N THR A 10 1.99 7.46 -12.89
CA THR A 10 2.28 8.05 -14.20
C THR A 10 3.32 7.20 -14.94
N PRO A 11 3.40 7.25 -16.27
CA PRO A 11 4.48 6.63 -17.03
C PRO A 11 5.87 7.15 -16.62
N SER A 12 6.91 6.39 -16.92
CA SER A 12 8.27 6.70 -16.48
C SER A 12 8.88 7.94 -17.12
N ASP A 13 8.46 8.29 -18.33
CA ASP A 13 9.06 9.31 -19.18
C ASP A 13 8.19 10.56 -19.37
N SER A 14 7.03 10.60 -18.71
CA SER A 14 6.06 11.67 -18.87
C SER A 14 5.10 11.75 -17.69
N LEU A 15 4.73 12.99 -17.32
CA LEU A 15 3.65 13.23 -16.38
C LEU A 15 2.33 13.26 -17.16
N ASP A 16 1.46 12.29 -16.90
CA ASP A 16 0.15 12.21 -17.55
C ASP A 16 -0.69 13.47 -17.23
N GLU A 17 -1.48 13.93 -18.19
CA GLU A 17 -2.30 15.14 -18.03
C GLU A 17 -3.36 14.96 -16.95
N SER A 18 -3.94 13.76 -16.83
CA SER A 18 -4.91 13.44 -15.78
C SER A 18 -4.27 13.49 -14.38
N VAL A 19 -3.02 13.02 -14.26
CA VAL A 19 -2.24 13.09 -13.02
C VAL A 19 -1.91 14.55 -12.68
N THR A 20 -1.51 15.34 -13.67
CA THR A 20 -1.25 16.77 -13.48
C THR A 20 -2.50 17.51 -13.00
N ALA A 21 -3.65 17.24 -13.63
CA ALA A 21 -4.93 17.83 -13.23
C ALA A 21 -5.30 17.46 -11.80
N GLU A 22 -5.08 16.20 -11.41
CA GLU A 22 -5.39 15.73 -10.06
C GLU A 22 -4.44 16.34 -9.01
N ILE A 23 -3.14 16.41 -9.29
CA ILE A 23 -2.17 17.12 -8.45
C ILE A 23 -2.65 18.55 -8.20
N LEU A 24 -2.94 19.31 -9.26
CA LEU A 24 -3.38 20.70 -9.12
C LEU A 24 -4.73 20.84 -8.40
N ARG A 25 -5.58 19.81 -8.43
CA ARG A 25 -6.88 19.80 -7.73
C ARG A 25 -6.73 19.58 -6.22
N VAL A 26 -5.77 18.75 -5.79
CA VAL A 26 -5.63 18.36 -4.37
C VAL A 26 -4.65 19.23 -3.59
N LEU A 27 -3.74 19.92 -4.29
CA LEU A 27 -2.74 20.75 -3.63
C LEU A 27 -3.36 21.97 -2.94
N PRO A 28 -2.76 22.43 -1.82
CA PRO A 28 -3.26 23.59 -1.09
C PRO A 28 -3.22 24.86 -1.97
N GLU A 29 -4.24 25.72 -1.83
CA GLU A 29 -4.33 26.99 -2.57
C GLU A 29 -3.20 27.98 -2.23
N THR A 30 -2.50 27.76 -1.12
CA THR A 30 -1.42 28.61 -0.62
C THR A 30 -0.20 27.81 -0.19
N GLY A 31 0.99 28.36 -0.39
CA GLY A 31 2.26 27.72 -0.07
C GLY A 31 2.93 27.17 -1.32
N THR A 32 4.07 26.49 -1.13
CA THR A 32 4.73 25.75 -2.20
C THR A 32 4.41 24.27 -2.00
N PRO A 33 3.50 23.70 -2.79
CA PRO A 33 3.13 22.30 -2.65
C PRO A 33 4.30 21.37 -2.99
N THR A 34 4.53 20.36 -2.16
CA THR A 34 5.53 19.31 -2.39
C THR A 34 4.87 18.11 -3.05
N VAL A 35 5.54 17.53 -4.06
CA VAL A 35 5.17 16.23 -4.62
C VAL A 35 6.35 15.28 -4.42
N PHE A 36 6.11 14.17 -3.72
CA PHE A 36 7.13 13.16 -3.53
C PHE A 36 7.20 12.22 -4.73
N LEU A 37 8.40 12.03 -5.28
CA LEU A 37 8.69 11.06 -6.33
C LEU A 37 9.33 9.84 -5.68
N LEU A 38 8.64 8.70 -5.73
CA LEU A 38 9.11 7.46 -5.13
C LEU A 38 9.83 6.61 -6.18
N GLY A 39 11.13 6.38 -5.98
CA GLY A 39 11.99 5.63 -6.90
C GLY A 39 12.92 6.50 -7.75
N GLY A 40 13.92 5.85 -8.34
CA GLY A 40 14.97 6.52 -9.14
C GLY A 40 14.53 6.90 -10.55
N GLU A 41 15.45 7.45 -11.34
CA GLU A 41 15.19 7.93 -12.71
C GLU A 41 14.73 6.84 -13.69
N VAL A 42 15.00 5.56 -13.40
CA VAL A 42 14.46 4.44 -14.19
C VAL A 42 12.94 4.30 -14.02
N ALA A 43 12.42 4.66 -12.84
CA ALA A 43 10.99 4.59 -12.55
C ALA A 43 10.26 5.88 -12.95
N LEU A 44 10.86 7.03 -12.67
CA LEU A 44 10.32 8.37 -12.96
C LEU A 44 11.50 9.24 -13.40
N ASP A 45 11.67 9.49 -14.68
CA ASP A 45 12.84 10.19 -15.21
C ASP A 45 12.79 11.71 -14.96
N GLY A 46 13.80 12.43 -15.48
CA GLY A 46 13.89 13.87 -15.33
C GLY A 46 12.78 14.67 -16.04
N ALA A 47 12.06 14.09 -17.01
CA ALA A 47 10.93 14.74 -17.67
C ALA A 47 9.72 14.85 -16.73
N VAL A 48 9.50 13.85 -15.87
CA VAL A 48 8.47 13.91 -14.82
C VAL A 48 8.79 15.04 -13.83
N GLU A 49 10.03 15.10 -13.33
CA GLU A 49 10.48 16.18 -12.44
C GLU A 49 10.32 17.56 -13.06
N ALA A 50 10.75 17.73 -14.31
CA ALA A 50 10.64 19.00 -15.02
C ALA A 50 9.18 19.42 -15.23
N SER A 51 8.28 18.47 -15.49
CA SER A 51 6.84 18.72 -15.66
C SER A 51 6.20 19.19 -14.36
N LEU A 52 6.55 18.56 -13.24
CA LEU A 52 6.11 18.98 -11.90
C LEU A 52 6.61 20.39 -11.56
N ALA A 53 7.91 20.67 -11.77
CA ALA A 53 8.46 22.01 -11.54
C ALA A 53 7.78 23.07 -12.42
N ALA A 54 7.48 22.76 -13.68
CA ALA A 54 6.76 23.65 -14.60
C ALA A 54 5.30 23.89 -14.16
N ALA A 55 4.67 22.93 -13.50
CA ALA A 55 3.34 23.05 -12.89
C ALA A 55 3.34 23.86 -11.58
N GLY A 56 4.50 24.35 -11.12
CA GLY A 56 4.63 25.16 -9.91
C GLY A 56 4.67 24.36 -8.61
N VAL A 57 4.94 23.06 -8.69
CA VAL A 57 5.11 22.19 -7.51
C VAL A 57 6.59 21.90 -7.25
N THR A 58 6.97 21.61 -6.01
CA THR A 58 8.34 21.22 -5.66
C THR A 58 8.47 19.70 -5.64
N PRO A 59 9.14 19.08 -6.63
CA PRO A 59 9.40 17.65 -6.59
C PRO A 59 10.47 17.33 -5.53
N VAL A 60 10.21 16.32 -4.70
CA VAL A 60 11.17 15.75 -3.75
C VAL A 60 11.30 14.27 -4.03
N ARG A 61 12.48 13.81 -4.46
CA ARG A 61 12.70 12.40 -4.78
C ARG A 61 13.19 11.63 -3.57
N LEU A 62 12.51 10.52 -3.26
CA LEU A 62 12.91 9.51 -2.30
C LEU A 62 13.29 8.24 -3.07
N ALA A 63 14.58 7.96 -3.17
CA ALA A 63 15.09 6.88 -4.01
C ALA A 63 16.39 6.30 -3.48
N GLY A 64 16.53 4.99 -3.62
CA GLY A 64 17.77 4.26 -3.43
C GLY A 64 18.23 3.57 -4.72
N VAL A 65 19.38 2.90 -4.65
CA VAL A 65 19.98 2.20 -5.81
C VAL A 65 19.16 0.99 -6.30
N ASN A 66 18.26 0.49 -5.46
CA ASN A 66 17.33 -0.60 -5.74
C ASN A 66 16.05 -0.41 -4.91
N ARG A 67 15.10 -1.35 -5.01
CA ARG A 67 13.80 -1.30 -4.31
C ARG A 67 13.95 -1.39 -2.78
N PHE A 68 14.92 -2.16 -2.28
CA PHE A 68 15.17 -2.31 -0.85
C PHE A 68 15.73 -1.01 -0.25
N ALA A 69 16.73 -0.42 -0.92
CA ALA A 69 17.28 0.89 -0.59
C ALA A 69 16.22 2.00 -0.66
N THR A 70 15.35 1.97 -1.67
CA THR A 70 14.27 2.95 -1.81
C THR A 70 13.27 2.87 -0.66
N ALA A 71 12.88 1.65 -0.26
CA ALA A 71 12.01 1.46 0.90
C ALA A 71 12.66 1.98 2.20
N ALA A 72 13.96 1.74 2.40
CA ALA A 72 14.71 2.28 3.54
C ALA A 72 14.79 3.82 3.54
N VAL A 73 15.00 4.44 2.38
CA VAL A 73 14.99 5.91 2.24
C VAL A 73 13.61 6.49 2.55
N ILE A 74 12.53 5.87 2.05
CA ILE A 74 11.17 6.29 2.37
C ILE A 74 10.92 6.20 3.88
N ALA A 75 11.30 5.08 4.51
CA ALA A 75 11.09 4.87 5.94
C ALA A 75 11.87 5.88 6.80
N GLY A 76 13.15 6.12 6.50
CA GLY A 76 13.97 7.02 7.28
C GLY A 76 13.73 8.49 6.98
N GLU A 77 13.86 8.89 5.72
CA GLU A 77 13.79 10.30 5.32
C GLU A 77 12.36 10.79 5.10
N GLY A 78 11.50 9.94 4.52
CA GLY A 78 10.12 10.30 4.20
C GLY A 78 9.16 10.18 5.38
N LEU A 79 9.39 9.19 6.26
CA LEU A 79 8.46 8.88 7.35
C LEU A 79 9.00 9.20 8.74
N ASP A 80 10.27 9.62 8.85
CA ASP A 80 10.97 9.99 10.09
C ASP A 80 11.12 8.80 11.05
N ASP A 81 11.73 7.72 10.56
CA ASP A 81 12.06 6.49 11.29
C ASP A 81 10.89 5.95 12.18
N PRO A 82 9.78 5.49 11.58
CA PRO A 82 8.61 5.09 12.35
C PRO A 82 8.89 3.88 13.25
N ALA A 83 8.24 3.87 14.43
CA ALA A 83 8.37 2.81 15.43
C ALA A 83 7.81 1.45 14.97
N THR A 84 6.95 1.44 13.96
CA THR A 84 6.34 0.22 13.40
C THR A 84 6.82 -0.03 11.97
N VAL A 85 7.31 -1.24 11.72
CA VAL A 85 7.74 -1.68 10.40
C VAL A 85 7.00 -2.97 10.02
N LEU A 86 6.43 -2.98 8.81
CA LEU A 86 5.92 -4.17 8.16
C LEU A 86 6.95 -4.61 7.10
N LEU A 87 7.31 -5.88 7.09
CA LEU A 87 8.19 -6.49 6.09
C LEU A 87 7.32 -7.25 5.09
N ALA A 88 7.61 -7.08 3.80
CA ALA A 88 7.02 -7.86 2.72
C ALA A 88 8.08 -8.28 1.70
N ASP A 89 7.79 -9.28 0.88
CA ASP A 89 8.71 -9.67 -0.19
C ASP A 89 8.83 -8.55 -1.23
N GLY A 90 10.06 -8.20 -1.62
CA GLY A 90 10.32 -7.26 -2.70
C GLY A 90 10.24 -7.90 -4.10
N GLY A 91 10.16 -9.23 -4.19
CA GLY A 91 10.05 -10.01 -5.42
C GLY A 91 8.61 -10.29 -5.88
N ASP A 92 7.62 -10.24 -4.98
CA ASP A 92 6.19 -10.41 -5.26
C ASP A 92 5.37 -9.31 -4.55
N PHE A 93 4.27 -8.86 -5.16
CA PHE A 93 3.54 -7.66 -4.73
C PHE A 93 2.40 -7.84 -3.71
N PRO A 94 1.64 -8.97 -3.67
CA PRO A 94 0.35 -8.99 -2.98
C PRO A 94 0.45 -8.69 -1.48
N ASP A 95 1.47 -9.24 -0.83
CA ASP A 95 1.70 -9.04 0.60
C ASP A 95 2.12 -7.58 0.90
N ALA A 96 2.94 -6.98 0.02
CA ALA A 96 3.34 -5.58 0.14
C ALA A 96 2.15 -4.62 -0.06
N VAL A 97 1.25 -4.92 -0.99
CA VAL A 97 0.08 -4.09 -1.31
C VAL A 97 -0.93 -4.05 -0.17
N VAL A 98 -1.08 -5.12 0.62
CA VAL A 98 -1.92 -5.11 1.83
C VAL A 98 -1.18 -4.61 3.07
N ALA A 99 0.15 -4.73 3.12
CA ALA A 99 0.97 -4.12 4.17
C ALA A 99 0.96 -2.59 4.09
N GLY A 100 0.86 -2.00 2.89
CA GLY A 100 0.79 -0.56 2.67
C GLY A 100 -0.31 0.16 3.47
N PRO A 101 -1.61 -0.17 3.28
CA PRO A 101 -2.70 0.42 4.06
C PRO A 101 -2.52 0.22 5.57
N ALA A 102 -2.09 -0.98 5.99
CA ALA A 102 -1.85 -1.26 7.41
C ALA A 102 -0.74 -0.37 7.99
N ALA A 103 0.40 -0.26 7.30
CA ALA A 103 1.49 0.63 7.69
C ALA A 103 1.01 2.10 7.74
N GLY A 104 0.31 2.57 6.71
CA GLY A 104 -0.26 3.92 6.68
C GLY A 104 -1.21 4.19 7.85
N HIS A 105 -2.08 3.24 8.18
CA HIS A 105 -3.05 3.35 9.26
C HIS A 105 -2.40 3.51 10.64
N VAL A 106 -1.31 2.77 10.91
CA VAL A 106 -0.61 2.81 12.19
C VAL A 106 0.57 3.79 12.23
N GLY A 107 0.78 4.57 11.17
CA GLY A 107 1.93 5.46 11.04
C GLY A 107 3.28 4.73 10.94
N GLY A 108 3.28 3.51 10.42
CA GLY A 108 4.44 2.67 10.17
C GLY A 108 5.04 2.83 8.77
N ALA A 109 6.07 2.01 8.48
CA ALA A 109 6.68 1.87 7.16
C ALA A 109 6.60 0.44 6.64
N VAL A 110 6.59 0.29 5.31
CA VAL A 110 6.86 -1.00 4.65
C VAL A 110 8.32 -1.06 4.23
N LEU A 111 9.03 -2.11 4.63
CA LEU A 111 10.34 -2.47 4.10
C LEU A 111 10.26 -3.80 3.35
N LEU A 112 11.24 -4.04 2.49
CA LEU A 112 11.24 -5.17 1.58
C LEU A 112 12.32 -6.20 1.94
N THR A 113 11.99 -7.48 1.87
CA THR A 113 12.94 -8.60 1.93
C THR A 113 13.26 -9.09 0.52
N ASP A 114 14.40 -9.76 0.33
CA ASP A 114 14.76 -10.39 -0.94
C ASP A 114 14.31 -11.85 -0.90
N GLY A 115 13.02 -12.09 -1.17
CA GLY A 115 12.40 -13.38 -0.94
C GLY A 115 12.48 -13.79 0.53
N ASP A 116 13.06 -14.97 0.77
CA ASP A 116 13.29 -15.57 2.09
C ASP A 116 14.59 -15.11 2.77
N VAL A 117 15.26 -14.10 2.22
CA VAL A 117 16.48 -13.51 2.77
C VAL A 117 16.25 -12.04 3.14
N GLN A 118 16.77 -11.62 4.31
CA GLN A 118 16.75 -10.21 4.67
C GLN A 118 17.69 -9.42 3.76
N ALA A 119 17.15 -8.46 3.02
CA ALA A 119 17.95 -7.58 2.17
C ALA A 119 18.93 -6.76 3.04
N PRO A 120 20.20 -6.57 2.61
CA PRO A 120 21.20 -5.84 3.39
C PRO A 120 20.77 -4.42 3.78
N GLU A 121 20.04 -3.72 2.90
CA GLU A 121 19.53 -2.38 3.15
C GLU A 121 18.44 -2.36 4.23
N THR A 122 17.55 -3.35 4.20
CA THR A 122 16.52 -3.56 5.24
C THR A 122 17.17 -3.92 6.57
N ALA A 123 18.17 -4.81 6.58
CA ALA A 123 18.91 -5.16 7.80
C ALA A 123 19.63 -3.94 8.40
N ALA A 124 20.26 -3.12 7.56
CA ALA A 124 20.93 -1.90 7.99
C ALA A 124 19.96 -0.89 8.61
N TYR A 125 18.81 -0.66 7.95
CA TYR A 125 17.76 0.21 8.48
C TYR A 125 17.23 -0.28 9.83
N LEU A 126 16.86 -1.57 9.94
CA LEU A 126 16.32 -2.13 11.19
C LEU A 126 17.33 -2.02 12.34
N ALA A 127 18.62 -2.18 12.06
CA ALA A 127 19.68 -2.01 13.05
C ALA A 127 19.87 -0.55 13.49
N SER A 128 19.72 0.42 12.57
CA SER A 128 19.90 1.84 12.89
C SER A 128 18.67 2.47 13.53
N ALA A 129 17.49 2.27 12.94
CA ALA A 129 16.24 2.86 13.38
C ALA A 129 15.68 2.17 14.64
N SER A 130 16.01 0.88 14.84
CA SER A 130 15.56 0.08 15.98
C SER A 130 14.05 0.21 16.25
N PRO A 131 13.18 -0.10 15.26
CA PRO A 131 11.74 0.02 15.43
C PRO A 131 11.26 -0.85 16.60
N GLU A 132 10.22 -0.39 17.29
CA GLU A 132 9.63 -1.08 18.44
C GLU A 132 8.91 -2.36 18.03
N THR A 133 8.26 -2.35 16.86
CA THR A 133 7.48 -3.49 16.35
C THR A 133 7.85 -3.79 14.91
N VAL A 134 8.11 -5.07 14.62
CA VAL A 134 8.39 -5.57 13.27
C VAL A 134 7.44 -6.73 12.98
N THR A 135 6.65 -6.61 11.91
CA THR A 135 5.72 -7.64 11.46
C THR A 135 6.08 -8.10 10.06
N ALA A 136 6.30 -9.39 9.84
CA ALA A 136 6.49 -9.99 8.53
C ALA A 136 5.15 -10.42 7.93
N VAL A 137 4.82 -9.87 6.76
CA VAL A 137 3.62 -10.17 5.98
C VAL A 137 4.00 -11.08 4.83
N GLY A 138 3.45 -12.29 4.84
CA GLY A 138 3.77 -13.33 3.86
C GLY A 138 4.90 -14.27 4.27
N GLY A 139 4.90 -15.47 3.68
CA GLY A 139 5.82 -16.54 4.07
C GLY A 139 7.29 -16.24 3.78
N ALA A 140 7.58 -15.55 2.68
CA ALA A 140 8.94 -15.15 2.31
C ALA A 140 9.53 -14.16 3.32
N ALA A 141 8.81 -13.07 3.64
CA ALA A 141 9.22 -12.11 4.65
C ALA A 141 9.37 -12.74 6.04
N ALA A 142 8.48 -13.68 6.40
CA ALA A 142 8.55 -14.39 7.68
C ALA A 142 9.79 -15.29 7.78
N ALA A 143 10.19 -15.93 6.67
CA ALA A 143 11.42 -16.70 6.60
C ALA A 143 12.67 -15.80 6.67
N ALA A 144 12.62 -14.63 6.03
CA ALA A 144 13.70 -13.65 6.04
C ALA A 144 13.92 -13.00 7.42
N ALA A 145 12.88 -12.89 8.24
CA ALA A 145 12.90 -12.22 9.54
C ALA A 145 12.24 -13.09 10.64
N PRO A 146 12.88 -14.18 11.10
CA PRO A 146 12.29 -15.13 12.04
C PRO A 146 12.03 -14.58 13.46
N GLY A 147 12.50 -13.36 13.75
CA GLY A 147 12.22 -12.66 15.01
C GLY A 147 11.04 -11.68 14.95
N ALA A 148 10.43 -11.49 13.77
CA ALA A 148 9.26 -10.63 13.58
C ALA A 148 7.96 -11.40 13.86
N ASP A 149 6.90 -10.68 14.24
CA ASP A 149 5.55 -11.24 14.27
C ASP A 149 5.12 -11.60 12.84
N ALA A 150 4.59 -12.80 12.61
CA ALA A 150 4.34 -13.28 11.24
C ALA A 150 2.84 -13.38 10.94
N LEU A 151 2.41 -12.74 9.84
CA LEU A 151 1.08 -12.86 9.27
C LEU A 151 1.19 -13.63 7.95
N VAL A 152 0.85 -14.92 7.99
CA VAL A 152 1.04 -15.84 6.86
C VAL A 152 -0.22 -16.65 6.62
N GLY A 153 -0.94 -16.31 5.55
CA GLY A 153 -2.06 -17.09 5.04
C GLY A 153 -1.61 -18.24 4.14
N ALA A 154 -2.52 -19.18 3.85
CA ALA A 154 -2.28 -20.23 2.87
C ALA A 154 -2.17 -19.69 1.44
N THR A 155 -2.86 -18.59 1.16
CA THR A 155 -2.76 -17.79 -0.07
C THR A 155 -2.66 -16.31 0.25
N ARG A 156 -2.37 -15.50 -0.77
CA ARG A 156 -2.38 -14.02 -0.69
C ARG A 156 -3.71 -13.45 -0.18
N PHE A 157 -4.82 -14.15 -0.42
CA PHE A 157 -6.14 -13.71 0.03
C PHE A 157 -6.31 -13.91 1.54
N GLU A 158 -5.84 -15.04 2.08
CA GLU A 158 -5.83 -15.26 3.53
C GLU A 158 -4.82 -14.35 4.24
N THR A 159 -3.63 -14.10 3.65
CA THR A 159 -2.68 -13.14 4.23
C THR A 159 -3.30 -11.74 4.32
N ALA A 160 -4.02 -11.30 3.28
CA ALA A 160 -4.75 -10.03 3.30
C ALA A 160 -5.76 -9.94 4.46
N VAL A 161 -6.51 -11.02 4.71
CA VAL A 161 -7.45 -11.09 5.83
C VAL A 161 -6.73 -11.04 7.18
N LEU A 162 -5.61 -11.75 7.35
CA LEU A 162 -4.82 -11.70 8.60
C LEU A 162 -4.28 -10.29 8.88
N VAL A 163 -3.84 -9.57 7.85
CA VAL A 163 -3.44 -8.16 7.96
C VAL A 163 -4.65 -7.29 8.35
N ALA A 164 -5.80 -7.50 7.71
CA ALA A 164 -7.02 -6.77 8.02
C ALA A 164 -7.44 -6.95 9.50
N GLU A 165 -7.48 -8.19 9.98
CA GLU A 165 -7.83 -8.52 11.36
C GLU A 165 -6.83 -7.98 12.39
N SER A 166 -5.54 -7.94 12.04
CA SER A 166 -4.47 -7.53 12.97
C SER A 166 -4.38 -6.02 13.15
N PHE A 167 -4.62 -5.24 12.09
CA PHE A 167 -4.38 -3.80 12.08
C PHE A 167 -5.64 -2.94 12.10
N PHE A 168 -6.81 -3.52 11.79
CA PHE A 168 -8.06 -2.78 11.66
C PHE A 168 -9.17 -3.42 12.48
N ALA A 169 -9.23 -3.05 13.77
CA ALA A 169 -10.33 -3.46 14.64
C ALA A 169 -11.58 -2.62 14.32
N ASP A 170 -12.70 -3.28 14.04
CA ASP A 170 -14.00 -2.67 13.75
C ASP A 170 -13.93 -1.53 12.71
N PRO A 171 -13.42 -1.80 11.49
CA PRO A 171 -13.17 -0.73 10.53
C PRO A 171 -14.50 -0.10 10.04
N PRO A 172 -14.56 1.24 9.88
CA PRO A 172 -15.76 1.91 9.36
C PRO A 172 -15.89 1.75 7.85
N VAL A 173 -14.81 1.39 7.15
CA VAL A 173 -14.77 1.19 5.71
C VAL A 173 -13.91 -0.02 5.35
N VAL A 174 -14.14 -0.61 4.19
CA VAL A 174 -13.31 -1.70 3.65
C VAL A 174 -13.05 -1.48 2.16
N GLY A 175 -11.86 -1.85 1.71
CA GLY A 175 -11.45 -1.81 0.32
C GLY A 175 -11.36 -3.22 -0.23
N VAL A 176 -11.91 -3.45 -1.41
CA VAL A 176 -11.81 -4.73 -2.12
C VAL A 176 -11.09 -4.48 -3.43
N ALA A 177 -10.04 -5.24 -3.71
CA ALA A 177 -9.31 -5.21 -4.97
C ALA A 177 -8.95 -6.63 -5.44
N THR A 178 -8.60 -6.78 -6.71
CA THR A 178 -8.04 -8.04 -7.20
C THR A 178 -6.67 -8.31 -6.58
N GLY A 179 -6.40 -9.56 -6.22
CA GLY A 179 -5.06 -9.99 -5.81
C GLY A 179 -4.17 -10.41 -6.97
N LEU A 180 -4.60 -10.23 -8.22
CA LEU A 180 -3.89 -10.69 -9.43
C LEU A 180 -3.17 -9.58 -10.21
N ASP A 181 -3.48 -8.31 -9.91
CA ASP A 181 -2.78 -7.13 -10.42
C ASP A 181 -2.66 -6.11 -9.27
N PHE A 182 -1.74 -5.16 -9.37
CA PHE A 182 -1.35 -4.31 -8.26
C PHE A 182 -1.84 -2.87 -8.36
N ALA A 183 -2.08 -2.31 -9.55
CA ALA A 183 -2.26 -0.85 -9.70
C ALA A 183 -3.46 -0.30 -8.92
N ASP A 184 -4.64 -0.92 -9.08
CA ASP A 184 -5.87 -0.51 -8.37
C ASP A 184 -5.75 -0.73 -6.86
N ALA A 185 -5.16 -1.85 -6.48
CA ALA A 185 -4.95 -2.22 -5.09
C ALA A 185 -3.93 -1.30 -4.39
N LEU A 186 -2.91 -0.83 -5.11
CA LEU A 186 -1.88 0.07 -4.61
C LEU A 186 -2.43 1.47 -4.33
N ALA A 187 -3.12 2.07 -5.31
CA ALA A 187 -3.72 3.40 -5.14
C ALA A 187 -4.94 3.36 -4.19
N GLY A 188 -5.80 2.35 -4.33
CA GLY A 188 -6.95 2.14 -3.46
C GLY A 188 -6.57 1.78 -2.02
N GLY A 189 -5.47 1.03 -1.84
CA GLY A 189 -4.88 0.72 -0.53
C GLY A 189 -4.49 1.99 0.23
N ALA A 190 -3.80 2.93 -0.43
CA ALA A 190 -3.47 4.20 0.18
C ALA A 190 -4.71 4.98 0.65
N GLN A 191 -5.77 5.02 -0.18
CA GLN A 191 -7.02 5.69 0.17
C GLN A 191 -7.71 5.00 1.37
N VAL A 192 -7.86 3.68 1.32
CA VAL A 192 -8.67 2.97 2.33
C VAL A 192 -7.96 2.92 3.68
N GLY A 193 -6.63 2.76 3.67
CA GLY A 193 -5.81 2.83 4.88
C GLY A 193 -5.91 4.19 5.57
N ALA A 194 -5.87 5.29 4.79
CA ALA A 194 -6.08 6.64 5.30
C ALA A 194 -7.51 6.85 5.84
N ALA A 195 -8.50 6.18 5.26
CA ALA A 195 -9.88 6.18 5.75
C ALA A 195 -10.11 5.22 6.95
N GLY A 196 -9.07 4.57 7.46
CA GLY A 196 -9.13 3.67 8.61
C GLY A 196 -9.68 2.28 8.31
N GLY A 197 -9.64 1.86 7.04
CA GLY A 197 -10.10 0.55 6.60
C GLY A 197 -9.00 -0.32 6.00
N PRO A 198 -9.15 -1.65 6.05
CA PRO A 198 -8.24 -2.56 5.40
C PRO A 198 -8.52 -2.68 3.91
N LEU A 199 -7.49 -3.15 3.18
CA LEU A 199 -7.63 -3.66 1.83
C LEU A 199 -7.68 -5.19 1.88
N VAL A 200 -8.81 -5.77 1.47
CA VAL A 200 -8.93 -7.22 1.25
C VAL A 200 -8.80 -7.54 -0.23
N LEU A 201 -8.20 -8.70 -0.51
CA LEU A 201 -7.94 -9.15 -1.88
C LEU A 201 -8.92 -10.25 -2.27
N THR A 202 -9.28 -10.28 -3.55
CA THR A 202 -10.13 -11.31 -4.13
C THR A 202 -9.70 -11.73 -5.54
N GLU A 203 -10.34 -12.75 -6.09
CA GLU A 203 -10.23 -13.09 -7.52
C GLU A 203 -11.13 -12.17 -8.37
N PRO A 204 -10.79 -11.91 -9.64
CA PRO A 204 -11.56 -10.99 -10.47
C PRO A 204 -13.02 -11.40 -10.69
N ASP A 205 -13.27 -12.71 -10.76
CA ASP A 205 -14.58 -13.26 -11.11
C ASP A 205 -15.39 -13.76 -9.90
N ARG A 206 -14.80 -13.77 -8.69
CA ARG A 206 -15.50 -14.21 -7.47
C ARG A 206 -14.89 -13.62 -6.20
N LEU A 207 -15.76 -13.36 -5.22
CA LEU A 207 -15.34 -13.09 -3.84
C LEU A 207 -14.76 -14.37 -3.23
N THR A 208 -13.51 -14.36 -2.79
CA THR A 208 -12.90 -15.54 -2.15
C THR A 208 -13.59 -15.86 -0.82
N GLY A 209 -13.58 -17.13 -0.41
CA GLY A 209 -14.24 -17.53 0.84
C GLY A 209 -13.67 -16.83 2.07
N SER A 210 -12.36 -16.57 2.08
CA SER A 210 -11.68 -15.81 3.15
C SER A 210 -12.11 -14.34 3.16
N ALA A 211 -12.17 -13.68 1.99
CA ALA A 211 -12.65 -12.30 1.91
C ALA A 211 -14.13 -12.17 2.28
N ALA A 212 -14.99 -13.09 1.83
CA ALA A 212 -16.41 -13.11 2.19
C ALA A 212 -16.62 -13.27 3.70
N ALA A 213 -15.97 -14.26 4.31
CA ALA A 213 -16.06 -14.50 5.75
C ALA A 213 -15.57 -13.30 6.57
N TYR A 214 -14.49 -12.65 6.13
CA TYR A 214 -14.02 -11.41 6.75
C TYR A 214 -15.07 -10.31 6.66
N LEU A 215 -15.60 -10.03 5.45
CA LEU A 215 -16.61 -9.00 5.25
C LEU A 215 -17.87 -9.24 6.09
N GLU A 216 -18.37 -10.49 6.16
CA GLU A 216 -19.48 -10.88 7.02
C GLU A 216 -19.19 -10.58 8.50
N SER A 217 -17.95 -10.83 8.95
CA SER A 217 -17.55 -10.60 10.35
C SER A 217 -17.56 -9.12 10.76
N VAL A 218 -17.32 -8.20 9.82
CA VAL A 218 -17.24 -6.75 10.09
C VAL A 218 -18.45 -5.98 9.56
N ALA A 219 -19.37 -6.63 8.84
CA ALA A 219 -20.49 -6.01 8.14
C ALA A 219 -21.31 -5.05 9.02
N GLY A 220 -21.56 -5.43 10.28
CA GLY A 220 -22.33 -4.61 11.22
C GLY A 220 -21.67 -3.28 11.62
N GLY A 221 -20.36 -3.13 11.42
CA GLY A 221 -19.60 -1.91 11.68
C GLY A 221 -19.29 -1.09 10.42
N LEU A 222 -19.43 -1.68 9.24
CA LEU A 222 -19.09 -1.04 7.98
C LEU A 222 -20.13 0.01 7.58
N SER A 223 -19.65 1.18 7.19
CA SER A 223 -20.45 2.25 6.58
C SER A 223 -20.31 2.29 5.06
N THR A 224 -19.17 1.85 4.53
CA THR A 224 -18.84 1.91 3.10
C THR A 224 -17.92 0.77 2.72
N ALA A 225 -18.18 0.13 1.57
CA ALA A 225 -17.20 -0.70 0.89
C ALA A 225 -16.80 -0.05 -0.44
N TYR A 226 -15.49 0.07 -0.66
CA TYR A 226 -14.90 0.57 -1.90
C TYR A 226 -14.44 -0.61 -2.76
N LEU A 227 -14.82 -0.60 -4.03
CA LEU A 227 -14.32 -1.56 -5.03
C LEU A 227 -13.29 -0.86 -5.90
N TYR A 228 -12.03 -1.29 -5.82
CA TYR A 228 -10.92 -0.72 -6.56
C TYR A 228 -10.64 -1.53 -7.83
N GLY A 229 -11.00 -0.94 -8.96
CA GLY A 229 -10.74 -1.46 -10.29
C GLY A 229 -11.97 -1.51 -11.18
N GLY A 230 -11.72 -1.59 -12.49
CA GLY A 230 -12.78 -1.75 -13.49
C GLY A 230 -13.38 -3.16 -13.48
N THR A 231 -14.36 -3.41 -14.35
CA THR A 231 -15.09 -4.68 -14.40
C THR A 231 -14.25 -5.90 -14.77
N GLU A 232 -13.08 -5.69 -15.38
CA GLU A 232 -12.10 -6.76 -15.66
C GLU A 232 -11.29 -7.13 -14.42
N ALA A 233 -11.03 -6.17 -13.52
CA ALA A 233 -10.35 -6.39 -12.26
C ALA A 233 -11.32 -6.94 -11.19
N LEU A 234 -12.56 -6.44 -11.18
CA LEU A 234 -13.63 -6.85 -10.28
C LEU A 234 -14.94 -6.97 -11.06
N SER A 235 -15.32 -8.19 -11.40
CA SER A 235 -16.54 -8.47 -12.14
C SER A 235 -17.79 -7.99 -11.37
N PRO A 236 -18.92 -7.76 -12.08
CA PRO A 236 -20.19 -7.48 -11.42
C PRO A 236 -20.60 -8.51 -10.37
N ALA A 237 -20.20 -9.78 -10.53
CA ALA A 237 -20.48 -10.84 -9.55
C ALA A 237 -19.78 -10.59 -8.21
N VAL A 238 -18.57 -10.03 -8.21
CA VAL A 238 -17.88 -9.61 -6.97
C VAL A 238 -18.64 -8.45 -6.33
N ALA A 239 -19.02 -7.45 -7.12
CA ALA A 239 -19.76 -6.29 -6.61
C ALA A 239 -21.11 -6.67 -6.00
N ASP A 240 -21.84 -7.59 -6.64
CA ASP A 240 -23.10 -8.10 -6.14
C ASP A 240 -22.91 -8.91 -4.85
N ALA A 241 -21.88 -9.78 -4.77
CA ALA A 241 -21.57 -10.53 -3.56
C ALA A 241 -21.21 -9.63 -2.37
N VAL A 242 -20.42 -8.58 -2.59
CA VAL A 242 -20.10 -7.59 -1.55
C VAL A 242 -21.36 -6.85 -1.10
N ARG A 243 -22.22 -6.45 -2.04
CA ARG A 243 -23.49 -5.78 -1.72
C ARG A 243 -24.40 -6.66 -0.88
N ASP A 244 -24.58 -7.92 -1.27
CA ASP A 244 -25.45 -8.88 -0.58
C ASP A 244 -25.01 -9.12 0.88
N ILE A 245 -23.70 -9.09 1.15
CA ILE A 245 -23.15 -9.21 2.52
C ILE A 245 -23.46 -7.97 3.36
N LEU A 246 -23.41 -6.76 2.78
CA LEU A 246 -23.59 -5.51 3.52
C LEU A 246 -25.06 -5.10 3.69
N ASP A 247 -25.94 -5.57 2.81
CA ASP A 247 -27.39 -5.31 2.85
C ASP A 247 -28.17 -6.32 3.73
N GLY A 248 -27.54 -7.43 4.14
CA GLY A 248 -28.14 -8.53 4.91
C GLY A 248 -28.09 -8.34 6.42
#